data_AF-A0A924AQA4-F1
#
_entry.id   AF-A0A924AQA4-F1
#
_cell.length_a   1.000
_cell.length_b   1.000
_cell.length_c   1.000
_cell.angle_alpha   90.00
_cell.angle_beta   90.00
_cell.angle_gamma   90.00
#
_symmetry.space_group_name_H-M   'P 1'
#
loop_
_entity.id
_entity.type
_entity.pdbx_description
1 polymer ?
#
loop_
_entity_poly.entity_id
_entity_poly.type
_entity_poly.pdbx_seq_one_letter_code
_entity_poly.pdbx_strand_id
1 'polypeptide(L)'
;MTLPAQALHSGSYTPQAVVNGQVELVGSQRDNLTTAIARAARAPRATVALQQTGGAALAVRVSELPVGTRPANVVLAVTESGLSTRVGRGENAGRTLQHTSVVRSLRALGVVGADGTFAATVPVDLAADWQAGHLRAVVLVQERDSRRIVGVSHLALETVN
;
A
#
# COMPACT_ATOMS: atom_id res chain seq x y z
N MET A 1 11.49 7.33 7.34
CA MET A 1 10.57 6.21 7.08
C MET A 1 11.06 5.48 5.85
N THR A 2 11.68 4.32 6.05
CA THR A 2 12.35 3.54 5.01
C THR A 2 11.32 2.78 4.17
N LEU A 3 11.30 3.01 2.85
CA LEU A 3 10.48 2.25 1.89
C LEU A 3 10.79 0.75 2.01
N PRO A 4 9.82 -0.15 1.76
CA PRO A 4 10.02 -1.60 1.89
C PRO A 4 11.20 -2.14 1.07
N ALA A 5 11.58 -1.47 -0.03
CA ALA A 5 12.69 -1.84 -0.89
C ALA A 5 14.09 -1.78 -0.24
N GLN A 6 14.27 -1.08 0.87
CA GLN A 6 15.59 -0.93 1.52
C GLN A 6 15.88 -1.97 2.61
N ALA A 7 14.90 -2.78 3.02
CA ALA A 7 15.07 -3.76 4.09
C ALA A 7 15.53 -5.15 3.60
N LEU A 8 15.55 -5.37 2.29
CA LEU A 8 15.84 -6.66 1.66
C LEU A 8 17.04 -6.46 0.72
N HIS A 9 18.21 -6.92 1.16
CA HIS A 9 19.49 -6.74 0.45
C HIS A 9 19.71 -7.85 -0.58
N SER A 10 19.43 -7.56 -1.86
CA SER A 10 20.11 -8.20 -3.00
C SER A 10 19.84 -7.43 -4.30
N GLY A 11 20.56 -6.33 -4.53
CA GLY A 11 20.61 -5.62 -5.82
C GLY A 11 19.29 -5.00 -6.30
N SER A 12 19.21 -3.68 -6.38
CA SER A 12 18.05 -3.00 -6.96
C SER A 12 17.90 -3.35 -8.45
N TYR A 13 17.04 -4.30 -8.79
CA TYR A 13 16.64 -4.58 -10.17
C TYR A 13 15.25 -4.01 -10.40
N THR A 14 15.12 -3.07 -11.33
CA THR A 14 13.80 -2.58 -11.75
C THR A 14 13.36 -3.34 -12.99
N PRO A 15 12.12 -3.89 -13.04
CA PRO A 15 11.09 -3.83 -12.01
C PRO A 15 11.27 -4.91 -10.90
N GLN A 16 11.23 -4.48 -9.63
CA GLN A 16 11.14 -5.35 -8.45
C GLN A 16 9.68 -5.39 -7.98
N ALA A 17 9.21 -6.56 -7.57
CA ALA A 17 7.93 -6.77 -6.93
C ALA A 17 8.12 -7.43 -5.56
N VAL A 18 7.37 -7.00 -4.56
CA VAL A 18 7.39 -7.58 -3.21
C VAL A 18 5.97 -7.96 -2.80
N VAL A 19 5.75 -9.24 -2.50
CA VAL A 19 4.43 -9.77 -2.09
C VAL A 19 4.37 -9.84 -0.57
N ASN A 20 3.37 -9.14 0.01
CA ASN A 20 3.13 -9.02 1.46
C ASN A 20 4.37 -8.67 2.29
N GLY A 21 5.36 -7.98 1.70
CA GLY A 21 6.62 -7.64 2.37
C GLY A 21 7.51 -8.84 2.70
N GLN A 22 7.32 -9.98 2.02
CA GLN A 22 8.00 -11.25 2.35
C GLN A 22 8.69 -11.90 1.16
N VAL A 23 8.09 -11.86 -0.03
CA VAL A 23 8.64 -12.54 -1.21
C VAL A 23 9.03 -11.49 -2.24
N GLU A 24 10.30 -11.44 -2.60
CA GLU A 24 10.83 -10.56 -3.64
C GLU A 24 10.95 -11.31 -4.96
N LEU A 25 10.53 -10.66 -6.04
CA LEU A 25 10.52 -11.21 -7.38
C LEU A 25 10.82 -10.11 -8.40
N VAL A 26 11.30 -10.52 -9.58
CA VAL A 26 11.34 -9.62 -10.73
C VAL A 26 9.92 -9.44 -11.26
N GLY A 27 9.46 -8.19 -11.31
CA GLY A 27 8.08 -7.86 -11.68
C GLY A 27 7.67 -8.25 -13.11
N SER A 28 8.64 -8.49 -14.00
CA SER A 28 8.37 -8.98 -15.36
C SER A 28 7.98 -10.47 -15.41
N GLN A 29 8.28 -11.25 -14.37
CA GLN A 29 7.95 -12.68 -14.29
C GLN A 29 6.52 -12.89 -13.77
N ARG A 30 5.53 -12.65 -14.64
CA ARG A 30 4.10 -12.63 -14.27
C ARG A 30 3.60 -13.90 -13.59
N ASP A 31 4.01 -15.08 -14.08
CA ASP A 31 3.54 -16.36 -13.53
C ASP A 31 4.04 -16.56 -12.09
N ASN A 32 5.33 -16.31 -11.86
CA ASN A 32 5.94 -16.38 -10.54
C ASN A 32 5.28 -15.39 -9.56
N LEU A 33 5.01 -14.17 -10.02
CA LEU A 33 4.30 -13.17 -9.24
C LEU A 33 2.88 -13.61 -8.88
N THR A 34 2.14 -14.17 -9.84
CA THR A 34 0.77 -14.64 -9.65
C THR A 34 0.70 -15.79 -8.66
N THR A 35 1.62 -16.75 -8.77
CA THR A 35 1.75 -17.86 -7.82
C THR A 35 2.08 -17.36 -6.41
N ALA A 36 3.01 -16.40 -6.27
CA ALA A 36 3.36 -15.83 -4.98
C ALA A 36 2.18 -15.09 -4.33
N ILE A 37 1.41 -14.31 -5.11
CA ILE A 37 0.19 -13.64 -4.64
C ILE A 37 -0.85 -14.66 -4.17
N ALA A 38 -1.12 -15.69 -4.99
CA ALA A 38 -2.10 -16.72 -4.65
C ALA A 38 -1.74 -17.49 -3.38
N ARG A 39 -0.44 -17.76 -3.16
CA ARG A 39 0.04 -18.37 -1.92
C ARG A 39 -0.13 -17.42 -0.73
N ALA A 40 0.25 -16.15 -0.87
CA ALA A 40 0.16 -15.16 0.18
C ALA A 40 -1.30 -14.87 0.60
N ALA A 41 -2.24 -14.93 -0.33
CA ALA A 41 -3.67 -14.70 -0.08
C ALA A 41 -4.32 -15.74 0.85
N ARG A 42 -3.68 -16.91 1.04
CA ARG A 42 -4.17 -17.99 1.93
C ARG A 42 -3.75 -17.79 3.39
N ALA A 43 -2.80 -16.89 3.67
CA ALA A 43 -2.35 -16.66 5.03
C ALA A 43 -3.45 -15.96 5.86
N PRO A 44 -3.57 -16.27 7.17
CA PRO A 44 -4.42 -15.50 8.07
C PRO A 44 -4.08 -14.01 8.02
N ARG A 45 -5.11 -13.16 8.05
CA ARG A 45 -4.98 -11.71 7.96
C ARG A 45 -5.89 -11.02 8.97
N ALA A 46 -5.47 -9.85 9.43
CA ALA A 46 -6.28 -8.96 10.23
C ALA A 46 -7.46 -8.43 9.41
N THR A 47 -8.56 -8.19 10.10
CA THR A 47 -9.69 -7.46 9.56
C THR A 47 -9.40 -5.96 9.63
N VAL A 48 -9.42 -5.30 8.47
CA VAL A 48 -9.18 -3.86 8.35
C VAL A 48 -10.42 -3.20 7.76
N ALA A 49 -11.15 -2.46 8.58
CA ALA A 49 -12.25 -1.63 8.14
C ALA A 49 -11.73 -0.25 7.78
N LEU A 50 -12.06 0.20 6.58
CA LEU A 50 -11.71 1.52 6.07
C LEU A 50 -12.97 2.16 5.52
N GLN A 51 -13.29 3.37 5.98
CA GLN A 51 -14.47 4.11 5.56
C GLN A 51 -14.10 5.59 5.41
N GLN A 52 -14.57 6.22 4.34
CA GLN A 52 -14.54 7.67 4.23
C GLN A 52 -15.69 8.25 5.05
N THR A 53 -15.37 9.18 5.92
CA THR A 53 -16.32 9.84 6.82
C THR A 53 -16.27 11.32 6.54
N GLY A 54 -17.41 11.95 6.22
CA GLY A 54 -17.62 13.41 6.11
C GLY A 54 -16.40 14.23 5.66
N GLY A 55 -16.37 14.65 4.40
CA GLY A 55 -15.21 15.35 3.86
C GLY A 55 -14.12 14.37 3.38
N ALA A 56 -12.85 14.78 3.50
CA ALA A 56 -11.68 13.96 3.16
C ALA A 56 -11.11 13.17 4.35
N ALA A 57 -11.91 12.88 5.39
CA ALA A 57 -11.46 12.11 6.54
C ALA A 57 -11.72 10.60 6.35
N LEU A 58 -10.84 9.78 6.92
CA LEU A 58 -10.93 8.33 6.87
C LEU A 58 -11.01 7.76 8.29
N ALA A 59 -12.05 6.98 8.56
CA ALA A 59 -12.12 6.11 9.72
C ALA A 59 -11.45 4.77 9.41
N VAL A 60 -10.46 4.42 10.24
CA VAL A 60 -9.69 3.18 10.14
C VAL A 60 -9.92 2.37 11.40
N ARG A 61 -10.26 1.08 11.26
CA ARG A 61 -10.28 0.13 12.38
C ARG A 61 -9.57 -1.16 12.00
N VAL A 62 -8.78 -1.69 12.92
CA VAL A 62 -8.10 -2.98 12.81
C VAL A 62 -8.58 -3.88 13.94
N SER A 63 -8.92 -5.11 13.61
CA SER A 63 -9.31 -6.16 14.55
C SER A 63 -8.86 -7.53 14.05
N GLU A 64 -9.08 -8.58 14.86
CA GLU A 64 -8.81 -9.97 14.47
C GLU A 64 -7.36 -10.20 14.00
N LEU A 65 -6.40 -9.57 14.68
CA LEU A 65 -4.99 -9.72 14.36
C LEU A 65 -4.58 -11.21 14.46
N PRO A 66 -3.89 -11.77 13.44
CA PRO A 66 -3.47 -13.17 13.50
C PRO A 66 -2.60 -13.47 14.71
N VAL A 67 -2.81 -14.63 15.34
CA VAL A 67 -1.99 -15.09 16.47
C VAL A 67 -0.51 -15.11 16.08
N GLY A 68 0.35 -14.63 16.98
CA GLY A 68 1.80 -14.56 16.75
C GLY A 68 2.25 -13.39 15.86
N THR A 69 1.35 -12.46 15.52
CA THR A 69 1.73 -11.22 14.84
C THR A 69 2.66 -10.39 15.74
N ARG A 70 3.80 -9.98 15.20
CA ARG A 70 4.76 -9.08 15.87
C ARG A 70 4.23 -7.64 15.93
N PRO A 71 4.84 -6.75 16.75
CA PRO A 71 4.47 -5.34 16.76
C PRO A 71 4.33 -4.76 15.36
N ALA A 72 3.14 -4.24 15.05
CA ALA A 72 2.74 -3.83 13.72
C ALA A 72 2.28 -2.37 13.70
N ASN A 73 2.65 -1.65 12.64
CA ASN A 73 2.18 -0.31 12.38
C ASN A 73 0.98 -0.34 11.43
N VAL A 74 0.05 0.59 11.64
CA VAL A 74 -1.00 0.91 10.68
C VAL A 74 -0.48 2.04 9.80
N VAL A 75 -0.42 1.81 8.49
CA VAL A 75 0.12 2.75 7.50
C VAL A 75 -0.95 3.06 6.47
N LEU A 76 -1.16 4.34 6.19
CA LEU A 76 -2.06 4.82 5.14
C LEU A 76 -1.23 5.27 3.94
N ALA A 77 -1.59 4.77 2.77
CA ALA A 77 -1.11 5.27 1.48
C ALA A 77 -2.28 5.91 0.71
N VAL A 78 -2.01 7.02 0.04
CA VAL A 78 -2.89 7.54 -1.02
C VAL A 78 -2.22 7.26 -2.35
N THR A 79 -2.97 6.64 -3.26
CA THR A 79 -2.49 6.28 -4.59
C THR A 79 -3.31 6.97 -5.66
N GLU A 80 -2.66 7.34 -6.77
CA GLU A 80 -3.29 7.92 -7.94
C GLU A 80 -3.06 7.05 -9.17
N SER A 81 -4.10 6.86 -9.99
CA SER A 81 -4.03 6.09 -11.25
C SER A 81 -4.30 6.98 -12.46
N GLY A 82 -4.12 6.43 -13.67
CA GLY A 82 -4.36 7.18 -14.91
C GLY A 82 -3.29 8.21 -15.25
N LEU A 83 -2.14 8.16 -14.57
CA LEU A 83 -1.00 9.02 -14.85
C LEU A 83 -0.27 8.49 -16.09
N SER A 84 0.17 9.38 -16.96
CA SER A 84 0.99 9.02 -18.13
C SER A 84 2.25 9.87 -18.21
N THR A 85 3.35 9.24 -18.61
CA THR A 85 4.63 9.93 -18.83
C THR A 85 5.11 9.66 -20.25
N ARG A 86 5.38 10.72 -21.01
CA ARG A 86 6.10 10.61 -22.29
C ARG A 86 7.60 10.60 -22.02
N VAL A 87 8.28 9.50 -22.34
CA VAL A 87 9.70 9.34 -22.06
C VAL A 87 10.53 9.95 -23.18
N GLY A 88 11.28 11.01 -22.87
CA GLY A 88 12.05 11.76 -23.86
C GLY A 88 13.39 11.13 -24.25
N ARG A 89 14.03 10.35 -23.38
CA ARG A 89 15.39 9.77 -23.57
C ARG A 89 15.57 8.46 -22.81
N GLY A 90 16.60 7.70 -23.14
CA GLY A 90 16.97 6.42 -22.50
C GLY A 90 16.37 5.20 -23.18
N GLU A 91 16.45 4.03 -22.52
CA GLU A 91 15.99 2.74 -23.06
C GLU A 91 14.48 2.72 -23.37
N ASN A 92 13.70 3.53 -22.67
CA ASN A 92 12.26 3.70 -22.90
C ASN A 92 11.91 4.91 -23.77
N ALA A 93 12.89 5.57 -24.42
CA ALA A 93 12.65 6.76 -25.24
C ALA A 93 11.59 6.53 -26.33
N GLY A 94 10.72 7.52 -26.53
CA GLY A 94 9.65 7.47 -27.52
C GLY A 94 8.40 6.71 -27.06
N ARG A 95 8.44 6.07 -25.89
CA ARG A 95 7.28 5.39 -25.30
C ARG A 95 6.48 6.34 -24.41
N THR A 96 5.17 6.09 -24.36
CA THR A 96 4.28 6.64 -23.33
C THR A 96 4.05 5.55 -22.29
N LEU A 97 4.48 5.79 -21.05
CA LEU A 97 4.29 4.87 -19.94
C LEU A 97 3.00 5.23 -19.21
N GLN A 98 2.11 4.25 -19.08
CA GLN A 98 0.91 4.37 -18.25
C GLN A 98 1.22 3.86 -16.85
N HIS A 99 0.84 4.64 -15.84
CA HIS A 99 1.06 4.31 -14.43
C HIS A 99 -0.27 4.10 -13.72
N THR A 100 -0.30 3.07 -12.88
CA THR A 100 -1.44 2.76 -12.01
C THR A 100 -0.99 2.73 -10.56
N SER A 101 -1.86 3.19 -9.66
CA SER A 101 -1.66 3.15 -8.21
C SER A 101 -0.32 3.75 -7.74
N VAL A 102 0.07 4.89 -8.33
CA VAL A 102 1.27 5.64 -7.93
C VAL A 102 1.05 6.21 -6.53
N VAL A 103 1.90 5.84 -5.57
CA VAL A 103 1.82 6.36 -4.20
C VAL A 103 2.14 7.86 -4.20
N ARG A 104 1.18 8.68 -3.79
CA ARG A 104 1.31 10.13 -3.64
C ARG A 104 1.64 10.53 -2.20
N SER A 105 1.11 9.80 -1.23
CA SER A 105 1.44 9.98 0.18
C SER A 105 1.52 8.62 0.88
N LEU A 106 2.37 8.55 1.91
CA LEU A 106 2.52 7.38 2.76
C LEU A 106 2.76 7.88 4.19
N ARG A 107 1.90 7.49 5.13
CA ARG A 107 1.94 7.99 6.51
C ARG A 107 1.64 6.86 7.50
N ALA A 108 2.46 6.73 8.54
CA ALA A 108 2.13 5.89 9.68
C ALA A 108 1.02 6.56 10.52
N LEU A 109 -0.06 5.84 10.79
CA LEU A 109 -1.17 6.30 11.62
C LEU A 109 -0.99 5.93 13.10
N GLY A 110 -0.23 4.88 13.38
CA GLY A 110 0.06 4.43 14.72
C GLY A 110 0.46 2.96 14.78
N VAL A 111 0.36 2.38 15.98
CA VAL A 111 0.74 1.00 16.28
C VAL A 111 -0.50 0.25 16.69
N VAL A 112 -0.62 -1.01 16.28
CA VAL A 112 -1.66 -1.89 16.82
C VAL A 112 -1.42 -2.08 18.31
N GLY A 113 -2.49 -1.95 19.11
CA GLY A 113 -2.47 -2.12 20.56
C GLY A 113 -2.14 -3.55 20.97
N ALA A 114 -1.79 -3.72 22.25
CA ALA A 114 -1.49 -5.04 22.82
C ALA A 114 -2.71 -5.98 22.81
N ASP A 115 -3.92 -5.42 22.76
CA ASP A 115 -5.20 -6.11 22.59
C ASP A 115 -5.46 -6.55 21.14
N GLY A 116 -4.53 -6.24 20.21
CA GLY A 116 -4.65 -6.58 18.79
C GLY A 116 -5.56 -5.63 18.01
N THR A 117 -5.93 -4.47 18.57
CA THR A 117 -6.84 -3.52 17.91
C THR A 117 -6.17 -2.19 17.60
N PHE A 118 -6.73 -1.46 16.64
CA PHE A 118 -6.38 -0.07 16.35
C PHE A 118 -7.61 0.66 15.83
N ALA A 119 -7.82 1.92 16.24
CA ALA A 119 -8.86 2.77 15.69
C ALA A 119 -8.38 4.21 15.61
N ALA A 120 -8.63 4.86 14.47
CA ALA A 120 -8.35 6.29 14.29
C ALA A 120 -9.25 6.88 13.20
N THR A 121 -9.61 8.15 13.36
CA THR A 121 -10.16 8.97 12.27
C THR A 121 -9.09 9.97 11.87
N VAL A 122 -8.69 9.98 10.61
CA VAL A 122 -7.56 10.77 10.13
C VAL A 122 -7.95 11.62 8.92
N PRO A 123 -7.56 12.90 8.87
CA PRO A 123 -7.73 13.69 7.66
C PRO A 123 -6.78 13.19 6.57
N VAL A 124 -7.23 13.27 5.32
CA VAL A 124 -6.41 13.05 4.14
C VAL A 124 -6.20 14.37 3.44
N ASP A 125 -4.95 14.81 3.39
CA ASP A 125 -4.56 16.01 2.68
C ASP A 125 -4.47 15.68 1.18
N LEU A 126 -5.45 16.15 0.41
CA LEU A 126 -5.51 15.96 -1.03
C LEU A 126 -4.93 17.21 -1.72
N ALA A 127 -3.88 17.03 -2.52
CA ALA A 127 -3.32 18.14 -3.27
C ALA A 127 -4.22 18.50 -4.46
N ALA A 128 -4.27 19.78 -4.80
CA ALA A 128 -5.15 20.31 -5.85
C ALA A 128 -4.77 19.81 -7.26
N ASP A 129 -3.52 19.40 -7.47
CA ASP A 129 -3.02 18.86 -8.73
C ASP A 129 -3.27 17.34 -8.89
N TRP A 130 -3.84 16.68 -7.88
CA TRP A 130 -4.22 15.27 -7.97
C TRP A 130 -5.59 15.11 -8.61
N GLN A 131 -5.74 14.09 -9.46
CA GLN A 131 -7.00 13.76 -10.10
C GLN A 131 -7.92 13.04 -9.12
N ALA A 132 -8.84 13.78 -8.48
CA ALA A 132 -9.68 13.28 -7.40
C ALA A 132 -10.39 11.95 -7.73
N GLY A 133 -10.95 11.82 -8.93
CA GLY A 133 -11.63 10.59 -9.38
C GLY A 133 -10.72 9.37 -9.58
N HIS A 134 -9.40 9.53 -9.50
CA HIS A 134 -8.40 8.48 -9.65
C HIS A 134 -7.66 8.17 -8.36
N LEU A 135 -8.12 8.72 -7.23
CA LEU A 135 -7.51 8.52 -5.93
C LEU A 135 -8.08 7.31 -5.20
N ARG A 136 -7.20 6.61 -4.50
CA ARG A 136 -7.54 5.48 -3.64
C ARG A 136 -6.74 5.55 -2.36
N ALA A 137 -7.41 5.33 -1.23
CA ALA A 137 -6.77 5.12 0.06
C ALA A 137 -6.49 3.63 0.24
N VAL A 138 -5.30 3.30 0.73
CA VAL A 138 -4.89 1.93 1.06
C VAL A 138 -4.33 1.93 2.48
N VAL A 139 -4.92 1.13 3.36
CA VAL A 139 -4.39 0.89 4.71
C VAL A 139 -3.67 -0.43 4.74
N LEU A 140 -2.46 -0.44 5.28
CA LEU A 140 -1.62 -1.61 5.50
C LEU A 140 -1.39 -1.78 7.00
N VAL A 141 -1.57 -2.99 7.50
CA VAL A 141 -1.08 -3.39 8.83
C VAL A 141 0.22 -4.16 8.62
N GLN A 142 1.34 -3.58 9.02
CA GLN A 142 2.69 -4.07 8.69
C GLN A 142 3.52 -4.29 9.96
N GLU A 143 4.03 -5.52 10.14
CA GLU A 143 5.03 -5.84 11.17
C GLU A 143 6.28 -4.95 10.99
N ARG A 144 6.76 -4.36 12.08
CA ARG A 144 7.86 -3.37 12.05
C ARG A 144 9.16 -3.92 11.51
N ASP A 145 9.55 -5.10 12.00
CA ASP A 145 10.90 -5.64 11.75
C ASP A 145 10.94 -6.43 10.45
N SER A 146 9.99 -7.35 10.25
CA SER A 146 9.94 -8.19 9.05
C SER A 146 9.32 -7.55 7.83
N ARG A 147 8.64 -6.42 8.01
CA ARG A 147 7.82 -5.76 6.98
C ARG A 147 6.67 -6.61 6.44
N ARG A 148 6.37 -7.76 7.07
CA ARG A 148 5.24 -8.60 6.73
C ARG A 148 3.95 -7.79 6.84
N ILE A 149 3.20 -7.73 5.74
CA ILE A 149 1.86 -7.15 5.73
C ILE A 149 0.88 -8.23 6.17
N VAL A 150 0.19 -7.97 7.27
CA VAL A 150 -0.74 -8.90 7.92
C VAL A 150 -2.19 -8.47 7.79
N GLY A 151 -2.46 -7.29 7.22
CA GLY A 151 -3.81 -6.80 6.95
C GLY A 151 -3.78 -5.71 5.91
N VAL A 152 -4.83 -5.63 5.09
CA VAL A 152 -4.99 -4.60 4.07
C VAL A 152 -6.46 -4.28 3.86
N SER A 153 -6.76 -3.01 3.62
CA SER A 153 -8.05 -2.56 3.09
C SER A 153 -7.84 -1.34 2.21
N HIS A 154 -8.77 -1.08 1.31
CA HIS A 154 -8.68 0.06 0.41
C HIS A 154 -10.07 0.53 -0.03
N LEU A 155 -10.18 1.81 -0.41
CA LEU A 155 -11.37 2.37 -1.03
C LEU A 155 -11.01 3.47 -2.03
N ALA A 156 -11.86 3.66 -3.03
CA ALA A 156 -11.78 4.85 -3.88
C ALA A 156 -12.13 6.07 -3.02
N LEU A 157 -11.34 7.14 -3.14
CA LEU A 157 -11.64 8.39 -2.45
C LEU A 157 -12.66 9.17 -3.27
N GLU A 158 -13.77 9.52 -2.65
CA GLU A 158 -14.79 10.35 -3.27
C GLU A 158 -14.45 11.83 -3.04
N THR A 159 -14.62 12.63 -4.09
CA THR A 159 -14.48 14.09 -3.99
C THR A 159 -15.63 14.64 -3.16
N VAL A 160 -15.30 15.46 -2.18
CA VAL A 160 -16.29 16.23 -1.43
C VAL A 160 -16.69 17.40 -2.33
N ASN A 161 -17.91 17.38 -2.83
CA ASN A 161 -18.51 18.53 -3.52
C ASN A 161 -18.87 19.64 -2.53
#